data_AF-A0A7D6C6R0-F1
#
_entry.id   AF-A0A7D6C6R0-F1
#
_cell.length_a   1.000
_cell.length_b   1.000
_cell.length_c   1.000
_cell.angle_alpha   90.00
_cell.angle_beta   90.00
_cell.angle_gamma   90.00
#
_symmetry.space_group_name_H-M   'P 1'
#
loop_
_entity.id
_entity.type
_entity.pdbx_description
1 polymer ?
#
loop_
_entity_poly.entity_id
_entity_poly.type
_entity_poly.pdbx_seq_one_letter_code
_entity_poly.pdbx_strand_id
1 'polypeptide(L)'
;MARPTDPLAGLDQVPWESLHHAYGPAVDVPGQLRALRSAEVPSRRRALSELAGNVHHQGTRWGASCHVVPFLVALADDPGTPDRAAVVRLLRAVILGDRRDDALPFDPRRAFAAAEAITDGQAALVEGHLAAGDLCEHDEAASLADDVAVRWAADAFHAGARHTDRYVRWLTEPDPQLAGYAAELLAWFAPDEAALAGLVVVPADGAHAAARASANLTLGHWPAGSERIDTRLGELLSANTAVVRVTAAVGLAHRLGDQLPDRALDVLAGARSSDFDAEVPGWDRSVRGFVALALHRIGLG
;
A
#
# COMPACT_ATOMS: atom_id res chain seq x y z
N MET A 1 -22.71 11.29 -19.36
CA MET A 1 -21.55 11.45 -18.45
C MET A 1 -22.11 11.62 -17.05
N ALA A 2 -21.80 10.72 -16.11
CA ALA A 2 -22.16 10.95 -14.71
C ALA A 2 -21.47 12.24 -14.24
N ARG A 3 -22.18 13.10 -13.50
CA ARG A 3 -21.54 14.26 -12.85
C ARG A 3 -20.39 13.74 -12.00
N PRO A 4 -19.19 14.36 -12.04
CA PRO A 4 -18.15 14.02 -11.08
C PRO A 4 -18.73 14.27 -9.68
N THR A 5 -18.94 13.20 -8.94
CA THR A 5 -19.26 13.25 -7.52
C THR A 5 -18.08 13.88 -6.81
N ASP A 6 -18.34 14.87 -5.95
CA ASP A 6 -17.32 15.49 -5.12
C ASP A 6 -16.55 14.39 -4.35
N PRO A 7 -15.21 14.27 -4.50
CA PRO A 7 -14.44 13.22 -3.81
C PRO A 7 -14.49 13.35 -2.28
N LEU A 8 -14.90 14.52 -1.76
CA LEU A 8 -15.08 14.76 -0.32
C LEU A 8 -16.54 14.76 0.12
N ALA A 9 -17.44 14.22 -0.71
CA ALA A 9 -18.84 14.05 -0.34
C ALA A 9 -18.97 13.25 0.95
N GLY A 10 -19.63 13.86 1.94
CA GLY A 10 -19.88 13.28 3.25
C GLY A 10 -18.77 13.42 4.28
N LEU A 11 -17.71 14.18 3.97
CA LEU A 11 -16.61 14.46 4.90
C LEU A 11 -17.09 15.03 6.24
N ASP A 12 -18.05 15.95 6.23
CA ASP A 12 -18.58 16.59 7.46
C ASP A 12 -19.59 15.73 8.23
N GLN A 13 -19.96 14.54 7.72
CA GLN A 13 -20.86 13.61 8.42
C GLN A 13 -20.10 12.60 9.29
N VAL A 14 -18.78 12.50 9.13
CA VAL A 14 -17.94 11.69 10.01
C VAL A 14 -17.78 12.45 11.34
N PRO A 15 -17.96 11.78 12.49
CA PRO A 15 -17.89 12.44 13.81
C PRO A 15 -16.43 12.66 14.23
N TRP A 16 -15.69 13.52 13.52
CA TRP A 16 -14.26 13.77 13.75
C TRP A 16 -13.91 14.21 15.17
N GLU A 17 -14.85 14.85 15.87
CA GLU A 17 -14.70 15.24 17.28
C GLU A 17 -14.66 14.07 18.25
N SER A 18 -15.26 12.92 17.89
CA SER A 18 -15.25 11.71 18.70
C SER A 18 -14.16 10.72 18.30
N LEU A 19 -13.38 11.03 17.26
CA LEU A 19 -12.29 10.20 16.74
C LEU A 19 -10.94 10.79 17.12
N HIS A 20 -9.97 9.94 17.43
CA HIS A 20 -8.62 10.36 17.78
C HIS A 20 -7.60 9.97 16.72
N HIS A 21 -6.60 10.82 16.61
CA HIS A 21 -5.35 10.61 15.88
C HIS A 21 -4.17 10.81 16.85
N ALA A 22 -2.93 10.77 16.37
CA ALA A 22 -1.73 10.80 17.23
C ALA A 22 -1.60 11.99 18.19
N TYR A 23 -2.24 13.11 17.88
CA TYR A 23 -2.15 14.35 18.66
C TYR A 23 -3.48 14.77 19.30
N GLY A 24 -4.43 13.85 19.50
CA GLY A 24 -5.74 14.15 20.11
C GLY A 24 -6.92 14.02 19.14
N PRO A 25 -8.03 14.76 19.36
CA PRO A 25 -9.23 14.70 18.53
C PRO A 25 -8.95 15.09 17.07
N ALA A 26 -9.54 14.36 16.13
CA ALA A 26 -9.26 14.45 14.68
C ALA A 26 -10.00 15.60 13.97
N VAL A 27 -10.31 16.69 14.68
CA VAL A 27 -11.11 17.83 14.18
C VAL A 27 -10.44 18.62 13.06
N ASP A 28 -9.13 18.48 12.90
CA ASP A 28 -8.31 19.13 11.87
C ASP A 28 -8.26 18.33 10.55
N VAL A 29 -8.50 17.02 10.60
CA VAL A 29 -8.46 16.09 9.46
C VAL A 29 -9.34 16.54 8.29
N PRO A 30 -10.57 17.04 8.47
CA PRO A 30 -11.38 17.57 7.37
C PRO A 30 -10.73 18.74 6.64
N GLY A 31 -10.04 19.62 7.37
CA GLY A 31 -9.32 20.74 6.79
C GLY A 31 -8.15 20.26 5.94
N GLN A 32 -7.41 19.28 6.44
CA GLN A 32 -6.26 18.71 5.73
C GLN A 32 -6.69 17.94 4.47
N LEU A 33 -7.74 17.13 4.52
CA LEU A 33 -8.28 16.42 3.34
C LEU A 33 -8.73 17.39 2.24
N ARG A 34 -9.37 18.51 2.60
CA ARG A 34 -9.69 19.57 1.64
C ARG A 34 -8.44 20.23 1.07
N ALA A 35 -7.44 20.49 1.90
CA ALA A 35 -6.20 21.14 1.49
C ALA A 35 -5.37 20.30 0.49
N LEU A 36 -5.58 18.98 0.40
CA LEU A 36 -5.02 18.15 -0.68
C LEU A 36 -5.44 18.58 -2.09
N ARG A 37 -6.59 19.27 -2.23
CA ARG A 37 -7.06 19.83 -3.51
C ARG A 37 -6.67 21.30 -3.71
N SER A 38 -5.87 21.88 -2.82
CA SER A 38 -5.43 23.28 -2.95
C SER A 38 -4.63 23.50 -4.23
N ALA A 39 -4.83 24.64 -4.89
CA ALA A 39 -3.99 25.07 -6.00
C ALA A 39 -2.53 25.31 -5.55
N GLU A 40 -2.32 25.67 -4.28
CA GLU A 40 -1.02 26.00 -3.70
C GLU A 40 -0.24 24.73 -3.31
N VAL A 41 0.89 24.50 -3.99
CA VAL A 41 1.81 23.38 -3.72
C VAL A 41 2.23 23.31 -2.24
N PRO A 42 2.59 24.43 -1.56
CA PRO A 42 2.96 24.38 -0.15
C PRO A 42 1.83 23.90 0.76
N SER A 43 0.59 24.31 0.48
CA SER A 43 -0.60 23.88 1.24
C SER A 43 -0.82 22.37 1.08
N ARG A 44 -0.70 21.83 -0.13
CA ARG A 44 -0.85 20.39 -0.37
C ARG A 44 0.24 19.57 0.32
N ARG A 45 1.50 20.00 0.23
CA ARG A 45 2.64 19.33 0.89
C ARG A 45 2.49 19.33 2.40
N ARG A 46 2.09 20.46 2.96
CA ARG A 46 1.78 20.58 4.39
C ARG A 46 0.66 19.63 4.79
N ALA A 47 -0.46 19.64 4.07
CA ALA A 47 -1.60 18.77 4.34
C ALA A 47 -1.25 17.28 4.25
N LEU A 48 -0.45 16.86 3.25
CA LEU A 48 0.06 15.49 3.15
C LEU A 48 0.92 15.11 4.37
N SER A 49 1.81 16.01 4.80
CA SER A 49 2.69 15.77 5.95
C SER A 49 1.92 15.71 7.26
N GLU A 50 0.96 16.62 7.46
CA GLU A 50 0.11 16.68 8.65
C GLU A 50 -0.81 15.44 8.71
N LEU A 51 -1.52 15.10 7.62
CA LEU A 51 -2.34 13.89 7.57
C LEU A 51 -1.52 12.64 7.85
N ALA A 52 -0.36 12.51 7.21
CA ALA A 52 0.53 11.38 7.47
C ALA A 52 0.85 11.31 8.97
N GLY A 53 1.41 12.36 9.56
CA GLY A 53 1.81 12.38 10.97
C GLY A 53 0.65 12.21 11.96
N ASN A 54 -0.56 12.62 11.59
CA ASN A 54 -1.76 12.53 12.42
C ASN A 54 -2.35 11.12 12.41
N VAL A 55 -2.73 10.61 11.23
CA VAL A 55 -3.45 9.33 11.10
C VAL A 55 -2.53 8.12 10.89
N HIS A 56 -1.22 8.33 10.76
CA HIS A 56 -0.18 7.29 10.70
C HIS A 56 1.09 7.82 11.38
N HIS A 57 1.21 7.62 12.70
CA HIS A 57 2.37 8.11 13.44
C HIS A 57 3.36 6.99 13.70
N GLN A 58 4.53 7.06 13.04
CA GLN A 58 5.63 6.08 13.21
C GLN A 58 5.15 4.62 13.10
N GLY A 59 4.34 4.35 12.07
CA GLY A 59 3.77 3.03 11.85
C GLY A 59 2.43 2.81 12.53
N THR A 60 2.09 3.52 13.61
CA THR A 60 0.85 3.35 14.39
C THR A 60 -0.36 3.99 13.73
N ARG A 61 -1.46 3.24 13.66
CA ARG A 61 -2.78 3.69 13.20
C ARG A 61 -3.65 4.02 14.42
N TRP A 62 -4.67 4.85 14.21
CA TRP A 62 -5.53 5.43 15.23
C TRP A 62 -7.00 5.26 14.86
N GLY A 63 -7.90 5.56 15.80
CA GLY A 63 -9.36 5.49 15.55
C GLY A 63 -9.78 6.25 14.29
N ALA A 64 -9.18 7.42 14.03
CA ALA A 64 -9.47 8.21 12.83
C ALA A 64 -8.92 7.63 11.51
N SER A 65 -7.96 6.71 11.54
CA SER A 65 -7.22 6.26 10.35
C SER A 65 -8.09 5.57 9.32
N CYS A 66 -9.02 4.70 9.75
CA CYS A 66 -9.91 4.01 8.82
C CYS A 66 -10.90 4.97 8.13
N HIS A 67 -11.22 6.09 8.78
CA HIS A 67 -12.20 7.07 8.28
C HIS A 67 -11.65 7.96 7.16
N VAL A 68 -10.32 8.13 7.04
CA VAL A 68 -9.73 8.89 5.91
C VAL A 68 -9.66 8.08 4.62
N VAL A 69 -9.63 6.75 4.71
CA VAL A 69 -9.45 5.83 3.57
C VAL A 69 -10.41 6.09 2.40
N PRO A 70 -11.74 6.15 2.58
CA PRO A 70 -12.66 6.36 1.46
C PRO A 70 -12.40 7.70 0.74
N PHE A 71 -12.01 8.75 1.47
CA PHE A 71 -11.70 10.06 0.89
C PHE A 71 -10.37 10.05 0.15
N LEU A 72 -9.32 9.40 0.69
CA LEU A 72 -8.05 9.24 -0.02
C LEU A 72 -8.21 8.44 -1.32
N VAL A 73 -9.04 7.39 -1.30
CA VAL A 73 -9.39 6.62 -2.50
C VAL A 73 -10.15 7.50 -3.50
N ALA A 74 -11.17 8.24 -3.07
CA ALA A 74 -11.94 9.11 -3.96
C ALA A 74 -11.09 10.25 -4.56
N LEU A 75 -10.20 10.84 -3.75
CA LEU A 75 -9.23 11.84 -4.20
C LEU A 75 -8.25 11.27 -5.24
N ALA A 76 -7.72 10.07 -5.00
CA ALA A 76 -6.89 9.36 -5.94
C ALA A 76 -7.65 8.96 -7.22
N ASP A 77 -8.97 8.80 -7.17
CA ASP A 77 -9.80 8.48 -8.34
C ASP A 77 -10.21 9.71 -9.16
N ASP A 78 -10.24 10.90 -8.56
CA ASP A 78 -10.60 12.15 -9.22
C ASP A 78 -9.39 12.71 -10.02
N PRO A 79 -9.45 12.77 -11.37
CA PRO A 79 -8.39 13.38 -12.17
C PRO A 79 -8.17 14.87 -11.88
N GLY A 80 -9.14 15.54 -11.25
CA GLY A 80 -9.03 16.93 -10.80
C GLY A 80 -8.21 17.12 -9.52
N THR A 81 -7.85 16.04 -8.82
CA THR A 81 -6.98 16.09 -7.65
C THR A 81 -5.51 16.24 -8.09
N PRO A 82 -4.77 17.25 -7.60
CA PRO A 82 -3.33 17.34 -7.84
C PRO A 82 -2.55 16.26 -7.05
N ASP A 83 -1.35 15.91 -7.51
CA ASP A 83 -0.40 15.04 -6.79
C ASP A 83 -0.99 13.67 -6.37
N ARG A 84 -1.85 13.05 -7.23
CA ARG A 84 -2.56 11.79 -6.94
C ARG A 84 -1.64 10.65 -6.49
N ALA A 85 -0.45 10.50 -7.08
CA ALA A 85 0.53 9.51 -6.60
C ALA A 85 0.93 9.70 -5.13
N ALA A 86 1.05 10.95 -4.65
CA ALA A 86 1.35 11.23 -3.26
C ALA A 86 0.15 10.91 -2.34
N VAL A 87 -1.08 11.09 -2.82
CA VAL A 87 -2.30 10.66 -2.13
C VAL A 87 -2.35 9.13 -1.99
N VAL A 88 -2.03 8.39 -3.06
CA VAL A 88 -1.97 6.91 -3.00
C VAL A 88 -0.84 6.43 -2.08
N ARG A 89 0.31 7.11 -2.06
CA ARG A 89 1.39 6.83 -1.10
C ARG A 89 0.95 7.02 0.36
N LEU A 90 0.17 8.08 0.64
CA LEU A 90 -0.43 8.29 1.96
C LEU A 90 -1.46 7.20 2.28
N LEU A 91 -2.33 6.85 1.33
CA LEU A 91 -3.29 5.74 1.48
C LEU A 91 -2.57 4.44 1.85
N ARG A 92 -1.48 4.09 1.15
CA ARG A 92 -0.65 2.93 1.48
C ARG A 92 -0.18 2.96 2.94
N ALA A 93 0.37 4.09 3.39
CA ALA A 93 0.85 4.25 4.77
C ALA A 93 -0.28 4.07 5.79
N VAL A 94 -1.47 4.62 5.53
CA VAL A 94 -2.64 4.48 6.41
C VAL A 94 -3.11 3.02 6.51
N ILE A 95 -3.21 2.30 5.38
CA ILE A 95 -3.81 0.96 5.38
C ILE A 95 -2.80 -0.14 5.74
N LEU A 96 -1.51 0.05 5.47
CA LEU A 96 -0.46 -0.96 5.72
C LEU A 96 0.40 -0.65 6.95
N GLY A 97 0.47 0.62 7.37
CA GLY A 97 1.47 1.08 8.35
C GLY A 97 2.89 0.99 7.76
N ASP A 98 3.85 0.60 8.57
CA ASP A 98 5.27 0.47 8.19
C ASP A 98 5.63 -0.91 7.64
N ARG A 99 4.63 -1.68 7.20
CA ARG A 99 4.84 -3.03 6.67
C ARG A 99 5.71 -2.99 5.41
N ARG A 100 6.65 -3.93 5.37
CA ARG A 100 7.62 -4.13 4.30
C ARG A 100 7.38 -5.45 3.57
N ASP A 101 8.04 -5.61 2.44
CA ASP A 101 7.90 -6.76 1.55
C ASP A 101 8.21 -8.12 2.18
N ASP A 102 8.94 -8.16 3.29
CA ASP A 102 9.20 -9.38 4.08
C ASP A 102 7.97 -9.92 4.82
N ALA A 103 6.91 -9.12 4.94
CA ALA A 103 5.62 -9.56 5.48
C ALA A 103 4.72 -10.26 4.44
N LEU A 104 5.15 -10.37 3.18
CA LEU A 104 4.41 -11.05 2.12
C LEU A 104 4.80 -12.53 1.98
N PRO A 105 3.84 -13.46 1.76
CA PRO A 105 2.40 -13.20 1.61
C PRO A 105 1.74 -12.85 2.94
N PHE A 106 0.87 -11.83 2.92
CA PHE A 106 0.26 -11.29 4.12
C PHE A 106 -1.03 -12.05 4.48
N ASP A 107 -1.10 -12.56 5.71
CA ASP A 107 -2.33 -13.16 6.27
C ASP A 107 -2.97 -12.18 7.26
N PRO A 108 -4.02 -11.44 6.85
CA PRO A 108 -4.68 -10.48 7.73
C PRO A 108 -5.35 -11.14 8.94
N ARG A 109 -5.83 -12.39 8.84
CA ARG A 109 -6.46 -13.07 9.98
C ARG A 109 -5.44 -13.31 11.08
N ARG A 110 -4.26 -13.81 10.72
CA ARG A 110 -3.16 -13.99 11.66
C ARG A 110 -2.62 -12.66 12.18
N ALA A 111 -2.44 -11.68 11.29
CA ALA A 111 -1.85 -10.39 11.65
C ALA A 111 -2.74 -9.54 12.56
N PHE A 112 -4.06 -9.74 12.52
CA PHE A 112 -5.03 -8.97 13.29
C PHE A 112 -5.79 -9.81 14.32
N ALA A 113 -5.31 -11.01 14.67
CA ALA A 113 -6.01 -11.92 15.58
C ALA A 113 -6.34 -11.28 16.95
N ALA A 114 -5.47 -10.41 17.47
CA ALA A 114 -5.70 -9.70 18.74
C ALA A 114 -6.90 -8.72 18.67
N ALA A 115 -7.23 -8.21 17.47
CA ALA A 115 -8.37 -7.30 17.29
C ALA A 115 -9.72 -8.00 17.48
N GLU A 116 -9.81 -9.32 17.27
CA GLU A 116 -11.08 -10.06 17.33
C GLU A 116 -11.71 -10.08 18.72
N ALA A 117 -10.88 -9.97 19.77
CA ALA A 117 -11.32 -9.96 21.16
C ALA A 117 -11.72 -8.57 21.68
N ILE A 118 -11.42 -7.50 20.93
CA ILE A 118 -11.61 -6.12 21.38
C ILE A 118 -13.00 -5.62 20.99
N THR A 119 -13.78 -5.24 22.01
CA THR A 119 -15.11 -4.66 21.86
C THR A 119 -15.07 -3.16 21.56
N ASP A 120 -16.17 -2.61 21.02
CA ASP A 120 -16.32 -1.16 20.84
C ASP A 120 -16.15 -0.38 22.15
N GLY A 121 -16.65 -0.93 23.27
CA GLY A 121 -16.53 -0.31 24.59
C GLY A 121 -15.08 -0.23 25.09
N GLN A 122 -14.28 -1.28 24.84
CA GLN A 122 -12.86 -1.29 25.20
C GLN A 122 -12.04 -0.33 24.33
N ALA A 123 -12.33 -0.26 23.04
CA ALA A 123 -11.69 0.72 22.17
C ALA A 123 -12.04 2.15 22.59
N ALA A 124 -13.32 2.42 22.91
CA ALA A 124 -13.77 3.71 23.42
C ALA A 124 -13.16 4.06 24.79
N LEU A 125 -12.94 3.08 25.67
CA LEU A 125 -12.24 3.26 26.95
C LEU A 125 -10.80 3.74 26.72
N VAL A 126 -10.04 3.02 25.88
CA VAL A 126 -8.65 3.40 25.53
C VAL A 126 -8.61 4.77 24.88
N GLU A 127 -9.53 5.05 23.95
CA GLU A 127 -9.63 6.33 23.27
C GLU A 127 -9.95 7.48 24.24
N GLY A 128 -10.85 7.27 25.20
CA GLY A 128 -11.18 8.24 26.24
C GLY A 128 -9.99 8.59 27.14
N HIS A 129 -9.21 7.59 27.54
CA HIS A 129 -8.02 7.82 28.37
C HIS A 129 -6.82 8.39 27.58
N LEU A 130 -6.72 8.10 26.29
CA LEU A 130 -5.80 8.82 25.40
C LEU A 130 -6.18 10.30 25.30
N ALA A 131 -7.47 10.60 25.17
CA ALA A 131 -7.98 11.98 25.11
C ALA A 131 -7.71 12.77 26.40
N ALA A 132 -7.87 12.11 27.55
CA ALA A 132 -7.62 12.71 28.86
C ALA A 132 -6.12 12.83 29.20
N GLY A 133 -5.25 12.12 28.45
CA GLY A 133 -3.81 12.09 28.70
C GLY A 133 -3.40 11.26 29.92
N ASP A 134 -4.28 10.36 30.38
CA ASP A 134 -4.12 9.54 31.58
C ASP A 134 -4.10 8.03 31.28
N LEU A 135 -3.93 7.63 30.00
CA LEU A 135 -3.91 6.22 29.57
C LEU A 135 -3.01 5.33 30.44
N CYS A 136 -1.79 5.78 30.73
CA CYS A 136 -0.83 5.02 31.53
C CYS A 136 -1.20 4.94 33.02
N GLU A 137 -2.12 5.80 33.49
CA GLU A 137 -2.58 5.87 34.87
C GLU A 137 -3.82 4.99 35.10
N HIS A 138 -4.51 4.57 34.03
CA HIS A 138 -5.68 3.70 34.09
C HIS A 138 -5.34 2.26 33.70
N ASP A 139 -5.17 1.38 34.69
CA ASP A 139 -4.68 -0.01 34.54
C ASP A 139 -5.37 -0.79 33.41
N GLU A 140 -6.71 -0.79 33.36
CA GLU A 140 -7.46 -1.52 32.35
C GLU A 140 -7.19 -0.96 30.93
N ALA A 141 -7.15 0.36 30.79
CA ALA A 141 -6.99 1.01 29.49
C ALA A 141 -5.55 0.83 28.98
N ALA A 142 -4.56 0.99 29.86
CA ALA A 142 -3.17 0.69 29.58
C ALA A 142 -2.98 -0.76 29.11
N SER A 143 -3.65 -1.73 29.76
CA SER A 143 -3.55 -3.14 29.40
C SER A 143 -4.15 -3.49 28.03
N LEU A 144 -5.12 -2.69 27.55
CA LEU A 144 -5.82 -2.90 26.29
C LEU A 144 -5.20 -2.13 25.11
N ALA A 145 -4.29 -1.19 25.38
CA ALA A 145 -3.82 -0.22 24.39
C ALA A 145 -3.20 -0.87 23.14
N ASP A 146 -2.36 -1.89 23.32
CA ASP A 146 -1.71 -2.60 22.20
C ASP A 146 -2.72 -3.36 21.34
N ASP A 147 -3.67 -4.07 21.95
CA ASP A 147 -4.70 -4.81 21.22
C ASP A 147 -5.68 -3.87 20.50
N VAL A 148 -6.01 -2.72 21.11
CA VAL A 148 -6.78 -1.65 20.47
C VAL A 148 -6.02 -1.05 19.28
N ALA A 149 -4.70 -0.87 19.38
CA ALA A 149 -3.89 -0.42 18.24
C ALA A 149 -3.88 -1.46 17.10
N VAL A 150 -3.88 -2.77 17.41
CA VAL A 150 -4.08 -3.84 16.42
C VAL A 150 -5.47 -3.76 15.79
N ARG A 151 -6.51 -3.43 16.57
CA ARG A 151 -7.86 -3.21 16.04
C ARG A 151 -7.92 -2.03 15.08
N TRP A 152 -7.39 -0.86 15.43
CA TRP A 152 -7.35 0.29 14.52
C TRP A 152 -6.58 -0.01 13.24
N ALA A 153 -5.51 -0.79 13.34
CA ALA A 153 -4.79 -1.29 12.18
C ALA A 153 -5.64 -2.20 11.28
N ALA A 154 -6.41 -3.11 11.89
CA ALA A 154 -7.32 -3.99 11.17
C ALA A 154 -8.41 -3.18 10.48
N ASP A 155 -9.01 -2.20 11.16
CA ASP A 155 -10.04 -1.33 10.62
C ASP A 155 -9.54 -0.54 9.41
N ALA A 156 -8.34 0.04 9.48
CA ALA A 156 -7.73 0.76 8.36
C ALA A 156 -7.42 -0.18 7.17
N PHE A 157 -6.89 -1.37 7.45
CA PHE A 157 -6.64 -2.38 6.41
C PHE A 157 -7.93 -2.83 5.73
N HIS A 158 -8.97 -3.15 6.50
CA HIS A 158 -10.27 -3.59 5.99
C HIS A 158 -11.01 -2.47 5.24
N ALA A 159 -10.87 -1.21 5.67
CA ALA A 159 -11.34 -0.08 4.89
C ALA A 159 -10.65 -0.02 3.53
N GLY A 160 -9.32 -0.21 3.48
CA GLY A 160 -8.55 -0.26 2.23
C GLY A 160 -8.94 -1.44 1.32
N ALA A 161 -9.21 -2.60 1.90
CA ALA A 161 -9.59 -3.82 1.18
C ALA A 161 -10.93 -3.71 0.43
N ARG A 162 -11.81 -2.77 0.83
CA ARG A 162 -13.11 -2.53 0.15
C ARG A 162 -12.96 -1.81 -1.20
N HIS A 163 -11.76 -1.39 -1.56
CA HIS A 163 -11.49 -0.56 -2.74
C HIS A 163 -10.50 -1.21 -3.73
N THR A 164 -10.31 -2.52 -3.69
CA THR A 164 -9.39 -3.21 -4.63
C THR A 164 -9.78 -2.99 -6.09
N ASP A 165 -11.07 -2.87 -6.40
CA ASP A 165 -11.57 -2.49 -7.73
C ASP A 165 -10.99 -1.16 -8.23
N ARG A 166 -10.75 -0.21 -7.33
CA ARG A 166 -10.15 1.08 -7.63
C ARG A 166 -8.68 0.93 -7.95
N TYR A 167 -7.95 0.13 -7.17
CA TYR A 167 -6.53 -0.15 -7.39
C TYR A 167 -6.30 -0.82 -8.75
N VAL A 168 -7.17 -1.75 -9.16
CA VAL A 168 -7.10 -2.38 -10.49
C VAL A 168 -7.25 -1.36 -11.61
N ARG A 169 -8.19 -0.40 -11.50
CA ARG A 169 -8.35 0.65 -12.52
C ARG A 169 -7.14 1.58 -12.60
N TRP A 170 -6.53 1.87 -11.44
CA TRP A 170 -5.35 2.73 -11.34
C TRP A 170 -4.10 2.17 -12.02
N LEU A 171 -4.02 0.86 -12.29
CA LEU A 171 -2.91 0.24 -13.03
C LEU A 171 -2.71 0.80 -14.45
N THR A 172 -3.71 1.49 -14.99
CA THR A 172 -3.70 2.08 -16.33
C THR A 172 -3.69 3.61 -16.33
N GLU A 173 -3.55 4.22 -15.15
CA GLU A 173 -3.48 5.68 -15.03
C GLU A 173 -2.23 6.25 -15.70
N PRO A 174 -2.33 7.41 -16.37
CA PRO A 174 -1.18 8.02 -17.05
C PRO A 174 0.00 8.36 -16.14
N ASP A 175 -0.23 8.50 -14.83
CA ASP A 175 0.81 8.70 -13.83
C ASP A 175 1.42 7.35 -13.43
N PRO A 176 2.66 7.03 -13.85
CA PRO A 176 3.26 5.74 -13.59
C PRO A 176 3.61 5.51 -12.11
N GLN A 177 3.75 6.57 -11.30
CA GLN A 177 3.96 6.43 -9.86
C GLN A 177 2.68 5.96 -9.18
N LEU A 178 1.54 6.54 -9.57
CA LEU A 178 0.21 6.11 -9.13
C LEU A 178 -0.03 4.64 -9.51
N ALA A 179 0.19 4.30 -10.78
CA ALA A 179 0.03 2.93 -11.27
C ALA A 179 0.95 1.92 -10.55
N GLY A 180 2.18 2.33 -10.20
CA GLY A 180 3.11 1.50 -9.43
C GLY A 180 2.65 1.24 -8.00
N TYR A 181 2.21 2.28 -7.26
CA TYR A 181 1.62 2.09 -5.94
C TYR A 181 0.36 1.22 -5.99
N ALA A 182 -0.49 1.40 -7.01
CA ALA A 182 -1.66 0.55 -7.20
C ALA A 182 -1.28 -0.92 -7.41
N ALA A 183 -0.22 -1.19 -8.18
CA ALA A 183 0.29 -2.54 -8.37
C ALA A 183 0.82 -3.15 -7.07
N GLU A 184 1.56 -2.39 -6.26
CA GLU A 184 2.07 -2.88 -4.95
C GLU A 184 0.95 -3.12 -3.95
N LEU A 185 -0.04 -2.23 -3.86
CA LEU A 185 -1.19 -2.37 -2.97
C LEU A 185 -1.91 -3.72 -3.17
N LEU A 186 -2.06 -4.17 -4.42
CA LEU A 186 -2.69 -5.45 -4.75
C LEU A 186 -1.95 -6.67 -4.20
N ALA A 187 -0.66 -6.56 -3.83
CA ALA A 187 0.09 -7.66 -3.21
C ALA A 187 -0.40 -8.00 -1.79
N TRP A 188 -1.08 -7.06 -1.13
CA TRP A 188 -1.46 -7.16 0.28
C TRP A 188 -2.87 -7.70 0.51
N PHE A 189 -3.69 -7.77 -0.55
CA PHE A 189 -5.08 -8.19 -0.47
C PHE A 189 -5.26 -9.59 -1.03
N ALA A 190 -6.43 -10.17 -0.76
CA ALA A 190 -6.77 -11.48 -1.29
C ALA A 190 -6.70 -11.44 -2.83
N PRO A 191 -6.06 -12.44 -3.46
CA PRO A 191 -5.89 -12.47 -4.91
C PRO A 191 -7.24 -12.65 -5.60
N ASP A 192 -7.48 -11.84 -6.63
CA ASP A 192 -8.69 -11.89 -7.46
C ASP A 192 -8.35 -11.84 -8.96
N GLU A 193 -9.23 -12.36 -9.81
CA GLU A 193 -8.97 -12.46 -11.25
C GLU A 193 -8.90 -11.08 -11.93
N ALA A 194 -9.62 -10.06 -11.44
CA ALA A 194 -9.56 -8.72 -12.03
C ALA A 194 -8.20 -8.06 -11.76
N ALA A 195 -7.68 -8.21 -10.55
CA ALA A 195 -6.34 -7.78 -10.16
C ALA A 195 -5.26 -8.51 -10.97
N LEU A 196 -5.36 -9.83 -11.10
CA LEU A 196 -4.45 -10.59 -11.97
C LEU A 196 -4.51 -10.09 -13.42
N ALA A 197 -5.71 -9.95 -13.97
CA ALA A 197 -5.90 -9.48 -15.34
C ALA A 197 -5.34 -8.07 -15.56
N GLY A 198 -5.47 -7.18 -14.58
CA GLY A 198 -4.88 -5.83 -14.62
C GLY A 198 -3.36 -5.84 -14.54
N LEU A 199 -2.78 -6.60 -13.60
CA LEU A 199 -1.33 -6.65 -13.36
C LEU A 199 -0.55 -7.16 -14.59
N VAL A 200 -1.11 -8.11 -15.34
CA VAL A 200 -0.44 -8.65 -16.54
C VAL A 200 -0.47 -7.69 -17.74
N VAL A 201 -1.39 -6.71 -17.76
CA VAL A 201 -1.61 -5.78 -18.89
C VAL A 201 -1.22 -4.33 -18.58
N VAL A 202 -0.47 -4.06 -17.51
CA VAL A 202 0.09 -2.71 -17.25
C VAL A 202 0.79 -2.18 -18.52
N PRO A 203 0.52 -0.93 -18.97
CA PRO A 203 0.95 -0.43 -20.27
C PRO A 203 2.43 -0.64 -20.56
N ALA A 204 2.76 -1.11 -21.77
CA ALA A 204 4.11 -1.53 -22.14
C ALA A 204 5.05 -0.39 -22.56
N ASP A 205 4.62 0.87 -22.45
CA ASP A 205 5.43 2.03 -22.79
C ASP A 205 6.58 2.27 -21.79
N GLY A 206 7.49 3.17 -22.17
CA GLY A 206 8.65 3.49 -21.35
C GLY A 206 8.30 4.20 -20.04
N ALA A 207 7.20 4.97 -19.99
CA ALA A 207 6.80 5.71 -18.81
C ALA A 207 6.34 4.76 -17.68
N HIS A 208 5.67 3.67 -18.04
CA HIS A 208 5.14 2.66 -17.11
C HIS A 208 6.16 1.59 -16.70
N ALA A 209 7.44 1.73 -17.02
CA ALA A 209 8.45 0.73 -16.65
C ALA A 209 8.52 0.47 -15.14
N ALA A 210 8.41 1.51 -14.31
CA ALA A 210 8.40 1.39 -12.85
C ALA A 210 7.11 0.75 -12.32
N ALA A 211 5.96 1.06 -12.92
CA ALA A 211 4.68 0.43 -12.60
C ALA A 211 4.69 -1.06 -12.94
N ARG A 212 5.23 -1.43 -14.11
CA ARG A 212 5.42 -2.83 -14.52
C ARG A 212 6.38 -3.58 -13.61
N ALA A 213 7.44 -2.91 -13.14
CA ALA A 213 8.35 -3.50 -12.16
C ALA A 213 7.63 -3.82 -10.86
N SER A 214 6.77 -2.92 -10.38
CA SER A 214 5.93 -3.13 -9.20
C SER A 214 4.95 -4.29 -9.42
N ALA A 215 4.31 -4.35 -10.59
CA ALA A 215 3.41 -5.44 -10.96
C ALA A 215 4.11 -6.81 -11.03
N ASN A 216 5.34 -6.87 -11.55
CA ASN A 216 6.12 -8.11 -11.58
C ASN A 216 6.42 -8.63 -10.18
N LEU A 217 6.78 -7.74 -9.25
CA LEU A 217 7.02 -8.10 -7.85
C LEU A 217 5.73 -8.60 -7.19
N THR A 218 4.60 -7.90 -7.38
CA THR A 218 3.28 -8.34 -6.92
C THR A 218 2.92 -9.73 -7.44
N LEU A 219 3.10 -9.97 -8.75
CA LEU A 219 2.86 -11.26 -9.37
C LEU A 219 3.75 -12.38 -8.81
N GLY A 220 4.97 -12.04 -8.39
CA GLY A 220 5.89 -12.96 -7.69
C GLY A 220 5.35 -13.47 -6.34
N HIS A 221 4.48 -12.70 -5.69
CA HIS A 221 3.81 -13.08 -4.43
C HIS A 221 2.40 -13.66 -4.65
N TRP A 222 1.92 -13.73 -5.90
CA TRP A 222 0.64 -14.36 -6.23
C TRP A 222 0.67 -15.86 -5.91
N PRO A 223 -0.44 -16.48 -5.45
CA PRO A 223 -0.46 -17.90 -5.15
C PRO A 223 0.06 -18.80 -6.29
N ALA A 224 0.62 -19.95 -5.92
CA ALA A 224 1.18 -20.92 -6.84
C ALA A 224 0.14 -21.47 -7.83
N GLY A 225 0.58 -21.88 -9.03
CA GLY A 225 -0.24 -22.61 -10.01
C GLY A 225 -0.77 -21.80 -11.20
N SER A 226 -0.47 -20.51 -11.31
CA SER A 226 -0.88 -19.70 -12.47
C SER A 226 0.17 -19.70 -13.60
N GLU A 227 0.05 -20.65 -14.54
CA GLU A 227 0.89 -20.71 -15.76
C GLU A 227 0.87 -19.40 -16.55
N ARG A 228 -0.26 -18.67 -16.50
CA ARG A 228 -0.42 -17.33 -17.09
C ARG A 228 0.59 -16.34 -16.53
N ILE A 229 0.86 -16.39 -15.22
CA ILE A 229 1.85 -15.51 -14.57
C ILE A 229 3.26 -15.92 -15.00
N ASP A 230 3.56 -17.21 -14.98
CA ASP A 230 4.90 -17.72 -15.31
C ASP A 230 5.26 -17.43 -16.77
N THR A 231 4.31 -17.62 -17.69
CA THR A 231 4.44 -17.26 -19.10
C THR A 231 4.66 -15.76 -19.24
N ARG A 232 3.85 -14.93 -18.56
CA ARG A 232 3.98 -13.48 -18.64
C ARG A 232 5.33 -13.00 -18.14
N LEU A 233 5.76 -13.42 -16.96
CA LEU A 233 7.08 -13.04 -16.43
C LEU A 233 8.21 -13.57 -17.32
N GLY A 234 8.06 -14.75 -17.91
CA GLY A 234 8.99 -15.32 -18.89
C GLY A 234 9.15 -14.47 -20.15
N GLU A 235 8.05 -13.96 -20.73
CA GLU A 235 8.08 -13.02 -21.85
C GLU A 235 8.86 -11.74 -21.49
N LEU A 236 8.64 -11.24 -20.27
CA LEU A 236 9.23 -10.00 -19.76
C LEU A 236 10.74 -10.08 -19.53
N LEU A 237 11.34 -11.27 -19.51
CA LEU A 237 12.80 -11.45 -19.58
C LEU A 237 13.41 -10.88 -20.87
N SER A 238 12.59 -10.61 -21.89
CA SER A 238 13.01 -9.96 -23.15
C SER A 238 12.70 -8.46 -23.21
N ALA A 239 12.13 -7.86 -22.16
CA ALA A 239 11.73 -6.46 -22.19
C ALA A 239 12.93 -5.54 -22.46
N ASN A 240 12.75 -4.44 -23.20
CA ASN A 240 13.84 -3.50 -23.49
C ASN A 240 14.35 -2.80 -22.23
N THR A 241 13.49 -2.59 -21.24
CA THR A 241 13.83 -1.90 -19.99
C THR A 241 14.38 -2.86 -18.94
N ALA A 242 15.56 -2.53 -18.39
CA ALA A 242 16.29 -3.41 -17.47
C ALA A 242 15.51 -3.71 -16.18
N VAL A 243 14.90 -2.70 -15.55
CA VAL A 243 14.13 -2.89 -14.30
C VAL A 243 12.97 -3.87 -14.48
N VAL A 244 12.31 -3.86 -15.65
CA VAL A 244 11.21 -4.79 -15.97
C VAL A 244 11.74 -6.21 -16.13
N ARG A 245 12.86 -6.42 -16.84
CA ARG A 245 13.47 -7.76 -16.98
C ARG A 245 13.88 -8.32 -15.63
N VAL A 246 14.53 -7.50 -14.80
CA VAL A 246 15.08 -7.94 -13.51
C VAL A 246 13.97 -8.27 -12.52
N THR A 247 12.96 -7.42 -12.38
CA THR A 247 11.81 -7.71 -11.50
C THR A 247 11.00 -8.90 -12.01
N ALA A 248 10.93 -9.14 -13.32
CA ALA A 248 10.32 -10.36 -13.85
C ALA A 248 11.11 -11.62 -13.45
N ALA A 249 12.44 -11.57 -13.52
CA ALA A 249 13.30 -12.66 -13.05
C ALA A 249 13.19 -12.89 -11.54
N VAL A 250 13.10 -11.81 -10.73
CA VAL A 250 12.82 -11.89 -9.28
C VAL A 250 11.47 -12.56 -9.03
N GLY A 251 10.42 -12.14 -9.74
CA GLY A 251 9.09 -12.74 -9.62
C GLY A 251 9.08 -14.24 -9.97
N LEU A 252 9.79 -14.64 -11.02
CA LEU A 252 9.95 -16.07 -11.36
C LEU A 252 10.73 -16.83 -10.29
N ALA A 253 11.79 -16.26 -9.72
CA ALA A 253 12.57 -16.90 -8.65
C ALA A 253 11.72 -17.11 -7.39
N HIS A 254 10.84 -16.17 -7.05
CA HIS A 254 9.90 -16.32 -5.94
C HIS A 254 8.89 -17.46 -6.17
N ARG A 255 8.48 -17.68 -7.42
CA ARG A 255 7.41 -18.62 -7.77
C ARG A 255 7.91 -20.03 -8.07
N LEU A 256 9.04 -20.15 -8.76
CA LEU A 256 9.55 -21.41 -9.29
C LEU A 256 10.70 -21.98 -8.47
N GLY A 257 11.34 -21.18 -7.62
CA GLY A 257 12.44 -21.65 -6.78
C GLY A 257 13.55 -22.30 -7.60
N ASP A 258 13.81 -23.58 -7.34
CA ASP A 258 14.82 -24.41 -8.02
C ASP A 258 14.50 -24.72 -9.50
N GLN A 259 13.25 -24.51 -9.93
CA GLN A 259 12.80 -24.67 -11.32
C GLN A 259 12.96 -23.39 -12.15
N LEU A 260 13.74 -22.42 -11.67
CA LEU A 260 13.97 -21.15 -12.36
C LEU A 260 14.60 -21.38 -13.75
N PRO A 261 14.04 -20.83 -14.85
CA PRO A 261 14.66 -20.96 -16.18
C PRO A 261 16.04 -20.30 -16.23
N ASP A 262 16.99 -20.91 -16.95
CA ASP A 262 18.37 -20.42 -17.12
C ASP A 262 18.42 -18.94 -17.51
N ARG A 263 17.52 -18.52 -18.40
CA ARG A 263 17.44 -17.12 -18.83
C ARG A 263 17.12 -16.16 -17.68
N ALA A 264 16.26 -16.55 -16.75
CA ALA A 264 15.96 -15.73 -15.57
C ALA A 264 17.15 -15.69 -14.62
N LEU A 265 17.85 -16.82 -14.45
CA LEU A 265 19.09 -16.89 -13.68
C LEU A 265 20.18 -15.98 -14.27
N ASP A 266 20.37 -15.98 -15.58
CA ASP A 266 21.32 -15.10 -16.28
C ASP A 266 21.00 -13.61 -16.04
N VAL A 267 19.72 -13.25 -16.07
CA VAL A 267 19.26 -11.88 -15.77
C VAL A 267 19.58 -11.50 -14.32
N LEU A 268 19.33 -12.37 -13.35
CA LEU A 268 19.67 -12.12 -11.94
C LEU A 268 21.18 -12.01 -11.72
N ALA A 269 21.96 -12.92 -12.32
CA ALA A 269 23.41 -12.94 -12.22
C ALA A 269 24.03 -11.66 -12.79
N GLY A 270 23.58 -11.21 -13.97
CA GLY A 270 24.02 -9.95 -14.58
C GLY A 270 23.58 -8.71 -13.79
N ALA A 271 22.43 -8.77 -13.12
CA ALA A 271 21.92 -7.67 -12.29
C ALA A 271 22.65 -7.52 -10.95
N ARG A 272 23.38 -8.54 -10.47
CA ARG A 272 24.02 -8.54 -9.14
C ARG A 272 24.99 -7.38 -8.93
N SER A 273 25.75 -7.03 -9.96
CA SER A 273 26.73 -5.94 -9.95
C SER A 273 26.25 -4.67 -10.65
N SER A 274 25.02 -4.64 -11.15
CA SER A 274 24.47 -3.48 -11.83
C SER A 274 23.99 -2.43 -10.83
N ASP A 275 24.27 -1.16 -11.09
CA ASP A 275 23.61 -0.04 -10.41
C ASP A 275 22.26 0.21 -11.10
N PHE A 276 21.18 0.02 -10.35
CA PHE A 276 19.83 0.37 -10.79
C PHE A 276 19.42 1.66 -10.11
N ASP A 277 19.46 2.76 -10.87
CA ASP A 277 18.87 4.04 -10.48
C ASP A 277 17.39 4.06 -10.90
N ALA A 278 16.63 3.07 -10.43
CA ALA A 278 15.22 2.92 -10.75
C ALA A 278 14.43 2.67 -9.46
N GLU A 279 13.56 3.60 -9.13
CA GLU A 279 12.56 3.43 -8.08
C GLU A 279 11.49 2.42 -8.54
N VAL A 280 11.04 1.58 -7.60
CA VAL A 280 9.93 0.65 -7.81
C VAL A 280 8.81 1.06 -6.84
N PRO A 281 7.81 1.84 -7.29
CA PRO A 281 6.85 2.48 -6.40
C PRO A 281 6.15 1.49 -5.47
N GLY A 282 6.06 1.83 -4.19
CA GLY A 282 5.46 0.98 -3.15
C GLY A 282 6.42 -0.02 -2.50
N TRP A 283 7.61 -0.23 -3.07
CA TRP A 283 8.59 -1.20 -2.57
C TRP A 283 9.80 -0.49 -1.95
N ASP A 284 10.07 -0.77 -0.68
CA ASP A 284 11.16 -0.12 0.08
C ASP A 284 12.55 -0.70 -0.24
N ARG A 285 12.60 -1.88 -0.87
CA ARG A 285 13.83 -2.57 -1.20
C ARG A 285 14.36 -2.09 -2.55
N SER A 286 15.66 -1.84 -2.64
CA SER A 286 16.31 -1.57 -3.92
C SER A 286 16.23 -2.78 -4.85
N VAL A 287 16.28 -2.56 -6.16
CA VAL A 287 16.31 -3.65 -7.16
C VAL A 287 17.44 -4.64 -6.87
N ARG A 288 18.61 -4.16 -6.44
CA ARG A 288 19.74 -5.02 -6.00
C ARG A 288 19.37 -5.88 -4.80
N GLY A 289 18.68 -5.29 -3.81
CA GLY A 289 18.20 -6.03 -2.66
C GLY A 289 17.24 -7.16 -3.06
N PHE A 290 16.34 -6.91 -4.02
CA PHE A 290 15.45 -7.95 -4.56
C PHE A 290 16.23 -9.07 -5.25
N VAL A 291 17.23 -8.73 -6.08
CA VAL A 291 18.10 -9.71 -6.74
C VAL A 291 18.85 -10.57 -5.72
N ALA A 292 19.43 -9.96 -4.69
CA ALA A 292 20.14 -10.68 -3.64
C ALA A 292 19.21 -11.67 -2.90
N LEU A 293 17.99 -11.23 -2.55
CA LEU A 293 17.01 -12.10 -1.89
C LEU A 293 16.56 -13.25 -2.81
N ALA A 294 16.31 -12.97 -4.09
CA ALA A 294 15.94 -13.98 -5.07
C ALA A 294 17.03 -15.05 -5.24
N LEU A 295 18.30 -14.63 -5.38
CA LEU A 295 19.44 -15.54 -5.47
C LEU A 295 19.62 -16.37 -4.20
N HIS A 296 19.46 -15.76 -3.02
CA HIS A 296 19.53 -16.48 -1.75
C HIS A 296 18.45 -17.56 -1.64
N ARG A 297 17.21 -17.27 -2.07
CA ARG A 297 16.09 -18.23 -2.05
C ARG A 297 16.34 -19.47 -2.92
N ILE A 298 17.08 -19.32 -4.02
CA ILE A 298 17.44 -20.44 -4.92
C ILE A 298 18.80 -21.07 -4.59
N GLY A 299 19.39 -20.72 -3.43
CA GLY A 299 20.64 -21.31 -2.94
C GLY A 299 21.93 -20.74 -3.53
N LEU A 300 21.88 -19.55 -4.13
CA LEU A 300 23.00 -18.89 -4.84
C LEU A 300 23.40 -17.52 -4.24
N GLY A 301 22.90 -17.22 -3.03
CA GLY A 301 23.12 -15.95 -2.32
C GLY A 301 24.28 -15.96 -1.34
#